data_AF-A0A225DCH7-F1
#
_entry.id   AF-A0A225DCH7-F1
#
_cell.length_a   1.000
_cell.length_b   1.000
_cell.length_c   1.000
_cell.angle_alpha   90.00
_cell.angle_beta   90.00
_cell.angle_gamma   90.00
#
_symmetry.space_group_name_H-M   'P 1'
#
loop_
_entity.id
_entity.type
_entity.pdbx_description
1 polymer ?
#
loop_
_entity_poly.entity_id
_entity_poly.type
_entity_poly.pdbx_seq_one_letter_code
_entity_poly.pdbx_strand_id
1 'polypeptide(L)'
;MAFDVRCPSCKAKLRLDDAPDPDTPIECPKCGSQFTPPPAEEGKKPGKPEKPKGNGGEGKKKKRIKRKAKKKKTNPIILVLAIGFGFGGLIVVGILMIWMLNRTGKVTEMLSYVPASCNVARGLNMSQLAKFPGYAKEVDRHRTPDVKAACDELAKAAGQDPEKFLDYMVVARNRADSGVVGTTYVLRSIKSFSPQAVGKALPGASETNVDGTTCYRMPGSSRAS
;
A
#
# COMPACT_ATOMS: atom_id res chain seq x y z
N MET A 1 12.13 -23.73 26.48
CA MET A 1 12.75 -22.40 26.31
C MET A 1 12.40 -21.96 24.91
N ALA A 2 11.77 -20.80 24.69
CA ALA A 2 11.36 -20.42 23.33
C ALA A 2 12.59 -20.16 22.45
N PHE A 3 12.67 -20.83 21.29
CA PHE A 3 13.73 -20.66 20.31
C PHE A 3 13.31 -19.59 19.29
N ASP A 4 14.11 -18.54 19.15
CA ASP A 4 13.83 -17.41 18.26
C ASP A 4 14.64 -17.55 16.96
N VAL A 5 13.99 -17.81 15.82
CA VAL A 5 14.64 -17.94 14.50
C VAL A 5 14.21 -16.80 13.58
N ARG A 6 15.08 -16.34 12.68
CA ARG A 6 14.76 -15.33 11.67
C ARG A 6 14.70 -15.97 10.29
N CYS A 7 13.58 -15.76 9.58
CA CYS A 7 13.44 -16.18 8.20
C CYS A 7 14.45 -15.43 7.29
N PRO A 8 15.26 -16.11 6.47
CA PRO A 8 16.24 -15.46 5.59
C PRO A 8 15.60 -14.64 4.47
N SER A 9 14.41 -15.01 4.00
CA SER A 9 13.73 -14.33 2.89
C SER A 9 13.01 -13.04 3.32
N CYS A 10 12.18 -13.10 4.37
CA CYS A 10 11.34 -11.96 4.79
C CYS A 10 11.77 -11.29 6.11
N LYS A 11 12.81 -11.80 6.78
CA LYS A 11 13.33 -11.33 8.08
C LYS A 11 12.31 -11.37 9.23
N ALA A 12 11.20 -12.09 9.07
CA ALA A 12 10.24 -12.31 10.14
C ALA A 12 10.88 -13.09 11.30
N LYS A 13 10.57 -12.70 12.54
CA LYS A 13 10.99 -13.40 13.75
C LYS A 13 9.95 -14.47 14.08
N LEU A 14 10.34 -15.74 14.05
CA LEU A 14 9.53 -16.89 14.44
C LEU A 14 9.91 -17.31 15.86
N ARG A 15 8.90 -17.60 16.67
CA ARG A 15 9.04 -18.22 18.00
C ARG A 15 8.57 -19.66 17.88
N LEU A 16 9.44 -20.60 18.19
CA LEU A 16 9.12 -22.02 18.29
C LEU A 16 9.15 -22.43 19.77
N ASP A 17 8.18 -23.24 20.17
CA ASP A 17 8.06 -23.70 21.56
C ASP A 17 9.13 -24.76 21.90
N ASP A 18 9.50 -25.57 20.91
CA ASP A 18 10.52 -26.61 20.98
C ASP A 18 11.64 -26.37 19.95
N ALA A 19 12.84 -26.88 20.24
CA ALA A 19 13.98 -26.80 19.33
C ALA A 19 13.76 -27.80 18.16
N PRO A 20 13.65 -27.31 16.91
CA PRO A 20 13.48 -28.19 15.76
C PRO A 20 14.77 -29.02 15.52
N ASP A 21 14.59 -30.25 15.04
CA ASP A 21 15.69 -31.11 14.61
C ASP A 21 16.50 -30.40 13.50
N PRO A 22 17.86 -30.44 13.51
CA PRO A 22 18.71 -29.76 12.53
C PRO A 22 18.38 -30.09 11.07
N ASP A 23 17.83 -31.28 10.80
CA ASP A 23 17.48 -31.73 9.46
C ASP A 23 16.02 -31.46 9.05
N THR A 24 15.20 -30.88 9.94
CA THR A 24 13.79 -30.60 9.64
C THR A 24 13.62 -29.21 9.03
N PRO A 25 13.13 -29.09 7.78
CA PRO A 25 12.90 -27.80 7.14
C PRO A 25 11.77 -27.02 7.86
N ILE A 26 12.00 -25.75 8.15
CA ILE A 26 11.04 -24.87 8.81
C ILE A 26 10.36 -23.98 7.76
N GLU A 27 9.03 -23.96 7.75
CA GLU A 27 8.25 -23.09 6.85
C GLU A 27 7.90 -21.75 7.50
N CYS A 28 8.15 -20.65 6.80
CA CYS A 28 7.81 -19.32 7.31
C CYS A 28 6.31 -18.99 7.11
N PRO A 29 5.54 -18.69 8.18
CA PRO A 29 4.10 -18.40 8.05
C PRO A 29 3.82 -17.06 7.37
N LYS A 30 4.83 -16.19 7.19
CA LYS A 30 4.66 -14.89 6.51
C LYS A 30 4.89 -14.94 5.01
N CYS A 31 5.78 -15.81 4.53
CA CYS A 31 6.17 -15.83 3.12
C CYS A 31 6.20 -17.22 2.48
N GLY A 32 5.92 -18.29 3.22
CA GLY A 32 5.86 -19.67 2.72
C GLY A 32 7.22 -20.26 2.33
N SER A 33 8.33 -19.55 2.53
CA SER A 33 9.66 -20.07 2.22
C SER A 33 10.07 -21.11 3.26
N GLN A 34 10.54 -22.28 2.81
CA GLN A 34 11.18 -23.29 3.65
C GLN A 34 12.68 -22.99 3.75
N PHE A 35 13.24 -23.14 4.95
CA PHE A 35 14.67 -22.97 5.17
C PHE A 35 15.19 -23.92 6.26
N THR A 36 16.43 -24.36 6.11
CA THR A 36 17.12 -25.20 7.10
C THR A 36 17.83 -24.28 8.11
N PRO A 37 17.56 -24.41 9.42
CA PRO A 37 18.30 -23.66 10.43
C PRO A 37 19.78 -24.05 10.36
N PRO A 38 20.72 -23.09 10.48
CA PRO A 38 22.13 -23.45 10.58
C PRO A 38 22.31 -24.38 11.79
N PRO A 39 23.21 -25.39 11.69
CA PRO A 39 23.47 -26.29 12.80
C PRO A 39 23.79 -25.42 14.02
N ALA A 40 23.12 -25.71 15.13
CA ALA A 40 23.36 -25.00 16.37
C ALA A 40 24.80 -25.30 16.76
N GLU A 41 25.74 -24.47 16.30
CA GLU A 41 27.09 -24.46 16.83
C GLU A 41 26.92 -24.35 18.34
N GLU A 42 27.44 -25.33 19.08
CA GLU A 42 27.41 -25.40 20.53
C GLU A 42 28.24 -24.22 21.08
N GLY A 43 27.66 -23.03 20.93
CA GLY A 43 28.25 -21.75 21.19
C GLY A 43 28.24 -21.54 22.68
N LYS A 44 29.36 -21.92 23.31
CA LYS A 44 30.06 -21.15 24.34
C LYS A 44 29.20 -19.97 24.82
N LYS A 45 28.48 -20.19 25.93
CA LYS A 45 27.64 -19.18 26.59
C LYS A 45 28.35 -17.82 26.51
N PRO A 46 27.77 -16.79 25.88
CA PRO A 46 28.38 -15.46 25.87
C PRO A 46 28.61 -15.06 27.32
N GLY A 47 29.89 -14.86 27.65
CA GLY A 47 30.35 -14.54 28.99
C GLY A 47 29.51 -13.40 29.54
N LYS A 48 28.72 -13.70 30.56
CA LYS A 48 28.02 -12.72 31.36
C LYS A 48 29.07 -11.66 31.74
N PRO A 49 28.89 -10.37 31.40
CA PRO A 49 29.87 -9.35 31.74
C PRO A 49 30.14 -9.42 33.24
N GLU A 50 31.37 -9.77 33.57
CA GLU A 50 31.86 -9.89 34.93
C GLU A 50 31.72 -8.51 35.57
N LYS A 51 30.76 -8.37 36.48
CA LYS A 51 30.70 -7.18 37.33
C LYS A 51 32.03 -7.11 38.07
N PRO A 52 32.74 -5.96 38.04
CA PRO A 52 33.99 -5.82 38.78
C PRO A 52 33.75 -6.17 40.25
N LYS A 53 34.48 -7.19 40.73
CA LYS A 53 34.59 -7.53 42.15
C LYS A 53 35.30 -6.36 42.84
N GLY A 54 34.50 -5.42 43.33
CA GLY A 54 34.94 -4.37 44.23
C GLY A 54 35.45 -5.01 45.52
N ASN A 55 36.70 -4.66 45.82
CA ASN A 55 37.51 -5.12 46.94
C ASN A 55 36.79 -5.01 48.28
N GLY A 56 36.98 -6.03 49.13
CA GLY A 56 36.47 -6.09 50.48
C GLY A 56 37.04 -4.96 51.33
N GLY A 57 36.17 -4.05 51.76
CA GLY A 57 36.40 -3.16 52.88
C GLY A 57 35.35 -3.44 53.94
N GLU A 58 35.76 -4.06 55.05
CA GLU A 58 34.97 -4.15 56.27
C GLU A 58 34.60 -2.74 56.72
N GLY A 59 33.33 -2.37 56.55
CA GLY A 59 32.91 -0.99 56.76
C GLY A 59 31.43 -0.86 57.03
N LYS A 60 31.07 -1.07 58.31
CA LYS A 60 29.84 -0.61 58.99
C LYS A 60 28.50 -0.92 58.30
N LYS A 61 27.69 -1.77 58.96
CA LYS A 61 26.24 -1.96 58.76
C LYS A 61 25.53 -0.61 58.48
N LYS A 62 25.42 -0.21 57.20
CA LYS A 62 24.59 0.94 56.78
C LYS A 62 23.15 0.52 56.98
N LYS A 63 22.52 1.03 58.06
CA LYS A 63 21.07 0.97 58.28
C LYS A 63 20.38 1.27 56.95
N ARG A 64 19.57 0.30 56.49
CA ARG A 64 18.73 0.42 55.29
C ARG A 64 17.79 1.60 55.52
N ILE A 65 18.17 2.79 55.05
CA ILE A 65 17.35 4.00 55.15
C ILE A 65 16.10 3.71 54.32
N LYS A 66 15.00 3.39 55.00
CA LYS A 66 13.65 3.38 54.42
C LYS A 66 13.41 4.79 53.90
N ARG A 67 13.71 5.04 52.63
CA ARG A 67 13.35 6.27 51.93
C ARG A 67 11.83 6.30 51.95
N LYS A 68 11.25 7.02 52.91
CA LYS A 68 9.82 7.33 52.92
C LYS A 68 9.55 8.01 51.60
N ALA A 69 8.82 7.34 50.70
CA ALA A 69 8.37 7.94 49.46
C ALA A 69 7.55 9.16 49.84
N LYS A 70 8.15 10.36 49.71
CA LYS A 70 7.43 11.60 49.91
C LYS A 70 6.34 11.60 48.86
N LYS A 71 5.07 11.52 49.29
CA LYS A 71 3.90 11.63 48.42
C LYS A 71 4.04 12.97 47.69
N LYS A 72 4.51 12.93 46.45
CA LYS A 72 4.46 14.10 45.58
C LYS A 72 2.98 14.35 45.34
N LYS A 73 2.46 15.46 45.88
CA LYS A 73 1.09 15.90 45.56
C LYS A 73 1.10 16.22 44.07
N THR A 74 0.54 15.33 43.26
CA THR A 74 0.38 15.57 41.83
C THR A 74 -0.50 16.80 41.67
N ASN A 75 -0.02 17.81 40.96
CA ASN A 75 -0.77 19.05 40.76
C ASN A 75 -2.04 18.71 39.95
N PRO A 76 -3.25 18.94 40.48
CA PRO A 76 -4.50 18.58 39.79
C PRO A 76 -4.63 19.25 38.41
N ILE A 77 -4.00 20.41 38.22
CA ILE A 77 -3.94 21.10 36.92
C ILE A 77 -3.25 20.24 35.87
N ILE A 78 -2.14 19.57 36.22
CA ILE A 78 -1.41 18.68 35.30
C ILE A 78 -2.27 17.48 34.90
N LEU A 79 -3.06 16.95 35.83
CA LEU A 79 -3.95 15.82 35.57
C LEU A 79 -5.07 16.20 34.58
N VAL A 80 -5.71 17.36 34.77
CA VAL A 80 -6.75 17.85 33.86
C VAL A 80 -6.18 18.15 32.47
N LEU A 81 -5.00 18.77 32.40
CA LEU A 81 -4.29 19.00 31.12
C LEU A 81 -3.97 17.69 30.41
N ALA A 82 -3.49 16.68 31.13
CA ALA A 82 -3.17 15.37 30.54
C ALA A 82 -4.43 14.68 29.97
N ILE A 83 -5.56 14.76 30.67
CA ILE A 83 -6.84 14.20 30.20
C ILE A 83 -7.33 14.99 28.97
N GLY A 84 -7.33 16.32 29.03
CA GLY A 84 -7.76 17.18 27.92
C GLY A 84 -6.93 16.96 26.66
N PHE A 85 -5.61 16.86 26.80
CA PHE A 85 -4.71 16.57 25.67
C PHE A 85 -4.93 15.16 25.11
N GLY A 86 -5.20 14.18 25.96
CA GLY A 86 -5.54 12.82 25.53
C GLY A 86 -6.81 12.76 24.68
N PHE A 87 -7.90 13.41 25.14
CA PHE A 87 -9.15 13.47 24.37
C PHE A 87 -9.00 14.31 23.09
N GLY A 88 -8.34 15.47 23.16
CA GLY A 88 -8.07 16.30 21.99
C GLY A 88 -7.27 15.55 20.92
N GLY A 89 -6.24 14.81 21.32
CA GLY A 89 -5.46 13.96 20.41
C GLY A 89 -6.31 12.87 19.75
N LEU A 90 -7.18 12.20 20.51
CA LEU A 90 -8.09 11.18 19.98
C LEU A 90 -9.07 11.75 18.95
N ILE A 91 -9.62 12.95 19.18
CA ILE A 91 -10.52 13.62 18.23
C ILE A 91 -9.78 13.95 16.94
N VAL A 92 -8.55 14.48 17.02
CA VAL A 92 -7.74 14.79 15.82
C VAL A 92 -7.42 13.53 15.03
N VAL A 93 -7.04 12.43 15.69
CA VAL A 93 -6.81 11.13 15.02
C VAL A 93 -8.10 10.58 14.40
N GLY A 94 -9.24 10.73 15.08
CA GLY A 94 -10.55 10.35 14.56
C GLY A 94 -10.94 11.11 13.30
N ILE A 95 -10.75 12.44 13.28
CA ILE A 95 -10.99 13.28 12.10
C ILE A 95 -10.06 12.89 10.96
N LEU A 96 -8.78 12.66 11.24
CA LEU A 96 -7.80 12.22 10.24
C LEU A 96 -8.19 10.86 9.62
N MET A 97 -8.64 9.91 10.44
CA MET A 97 -9.13 8.60 10.00
C MET A 97 -10.38 8.75 9.13
N ILE A 98 -11.39 9.51 9.57
CA ILE A 98 -12.60 9.76 8.78
C ILE A 98 -12.23 10.44 7.45
N TRP A 99 -11.33 11.42 7.48
CA TRP A 99 -10.88 12.09 6.25
C TRP A 99 -10.12 11.15 5.32
N MET A 100 -9.26 10.26 5.84
CA MET A 100 -8.57 9.25 5.02
C MET A 100 -9.52 8.19 4.47
N LEU A 101 -10.56 7.79 5.21
CA LEU A 101 -11.52 6.77 4.79
C LEU A 101 -12.59 7.33 3.84
N ASN A 102 -13.06 8.56 4.06
CA ASN A 102 -14.01 9.26 3.18
C ASN A 102 -13.35 9.82 1.93
N ARG A 103 -12.02 9.77 1.82
CA ARG A 103 -11.33 9.96 0.56
C ARG A 103 -11.55 8.70 -0.28
N THR A 104 -12.79 8.51 -0.75
CA THR A 104 -13.18 7.45 -1.68
C THR A 104 -12.11 7.37 -2.74
N GLY A 105 -11.47 6.21 -2.82
CA GLY A 105 -10.28 6.07 -3.65
C GLY A 105 -10.65 6.44 -5.09
N LYS A 106 -9.74 7.13 -5.79
CA LYS A 106 -9.84 7.36 -7.24
C LYS A 106 -10.21 6.06 -7.99
N VAL A 107 -9.81 4.91 -7.44
CA VAL A 107 -10.13 3.57 -7.92
C VAL A 107 -11.62 3.26 -7.88
N THR A 108 -12.34 3.58 -6.79
CA THR A 108 -13.78 3.30 -6.66
C THR A 108 -14.57 4.07 -7.71
N GLU A 109 -14.22 5.34 -7.93
CA GLU A 109 -14.77 6.18 -9.00
C GLU A 109 -14.45 5.60 -10.39
N MET A 110 -13.23 5.10 -10.62
CA MET A 110 -12.91 4.46 -11.91
C MET A 110 -13.69 3.17 -12.12
N LEU A 111 -13.91 2.38 -11.06
CA LEU A 111 -14.62 1.11 -11.11
C LEU A 111 -16.12 1.29 -11.35
N SER A 112 -16.73 2.42 -11.00
CA SER A 112 -18.14 2.68 -11.36
C SER A 112 -18.35 2.86 -12.86
N TYR A 113 -17.30 3.20 -13.62
CA TYR A 113 -17.36 3.24 -15.09
C TYR A 113 -17.08 1.88 -15.73
N VAL A 114 -16.74 0.85 -14.96
CA VAL A 114 -16.53 -0.50 -15.48
C VAL A 114 -17.88 -1.19 -15.65
N PRO A 115 -18.18 -1.75 -16.85
CA PRO A 115 -19.41 -2.49 -17.07
C PRO A 115 -19.57 -3.64 -16.08
N ALA A 116 -20.78 -3.86 -15.58
CA ALA A 116 -21.08 -4.94 -14.63
C ALA A 116 -20.79 -6.35 -15.20
N SER A 117 -20.69 -6.49 -16.54
CA SER A 117 -20.30 -7.74 -17.20
C SER A 117 -18.81 -8.08 -17.03
N CYS A 118 -17.96 -7.15 -16.60
CA CYS A 118 -16.55 -7.45 -16.34
C CYS A 118 -16.38 -8.09 -14.97
N ASN A 119 -15.75 -9.26 -14.92
CA ASN A 119 -15.50 -10.01 -13.69
C ASN A 119 -14.06 -9.85 -13.15
N VAL A 120 -13.15 -9.26 -13.91
CA VAL A 120 -11.77 -8.97 -13.48
C VAL A 120 -11.43 -7.53 -13.81
N ALA A 121 -10.94 -6.77 -12.83
CA ALA A 121 -10.42 -5.43 -13.04
C ALA A 121 -9.03 -5.27 -12.41
N ARG A 122 -8.13 -4.58 -13.11
CA ARG A 122 -6.79 -4.21 -12.61
C ARG A 122 -6.57 -2.72 -12.81
N GLY A 123 -6.35 -2.00 -11.70
CA GLY A 123 -5.96 -0.59 -11.69
C GLY A 123 -4.45 -0.40 -11.69
N LEU A 124 -3.97 0.61 -12.40
CA LEU A 124 -2.56 0.98 -12.53
C LEU A 124 -2.43 2.49 -12.35
N ASN A 125 -1.59 2.92 -11.40
CA ASN A 125 -1.26 4.33 -11.20
C ASN A 125 -0.10 4.72 -12.11
N MET A 126 -0.41 5.19 -13.31
CA MET A 126 0.56 5.48 -14.35
C MET A 126 1.47 6.64 -13.97
N SER A 127 0.91 7.70 -13.36
CA SER A 127 1.70 8.87 -12.95
C SER A 127 2.70 8.56 -11.84
N GLN A 128 2.35 7.62 -10.95
CA GLN A 128 3.26 7.18 -9.90
C GLN A 128 4.32 6.21 -10.42
N LEU A 129 3.94 5.24 -11.26
CA LEU A 129 4.87 4.28 -11.84
C LEU A 129 5.90 4.95 -12.76
N ALA A 130 5.50 5.97 -13.51
CA ALA A 130 6.40 6.75 -14.38
C ALA A 130 7.54 7.44 -13.61
N LYS A 131 7.40 7.68 -12.29
CA LYS A 131 8.46 8.27 -11.46
C LYS A 131 9.61 7.30 -11.17
N PHE A 132 9.41 6.01 -11.40
CA PHE A 132 10.38 4.97 -11.09
C PHE A 132 10.88 4.34 -12.40
N PRO A 133 12.13 4.60 -12.84
CA PRO A 133 12.63 4.14 -14.14
C PRO A 133 12.64 2.60 -14.27
N GLY A 134 12.75 1.88 -13.16
CA GLY A 134 12.68 0.42 -13.14
C GLY A 134 11.33 -0.16 -13.55
N TYR A 135 10.24 0.63 -13.51
CA TYR A 135 8.89 0.17 -13.84
C TYR A 135 8.42 0.55 -15.25
N ALA A 136 9.29 1.19 -16.06
CA ALA A 136 8.92 1.62 -17.40
C ALA A 136 8.42 0.46 -18.27
N LYS A 137 9.08 -0.71 -18.16
CA LYS A 137 8.71 -1.92 -18.92
C LYS A 137 7.33 -2.46 -18.51
N GLU A 138 7.00 -2.44 -17.22
CA GLU A 138 5.69 -2.86 -16.71
C GLU A 138 4.58 -1.92 -17.15
N VAL A 139 4.85 -0.61 -17.18
CA VAL A 139 3.92 0.41 -17.69
C VAL A 139 3.66 0.19 -19.18
N ASP A 140 4.71 -0.01 -19.97
CA ASP A 140 4.62 -0.24 -21.41
C ASP A 140 3.88 -1.54 -21.75
N ARG A 141 4.04 -2.59 -20.95
CA ARG A 141 3.28 -3.84 -21.09
C ARG A 141 1.77 -3.64 -21.03
N HIS A 142 1.32 -2.62 -20.31
CA HIS A 142 -0.10 -2.30 -20.16
C HIS A 142 -0.60 -1.22 -21.13
N ARG A 143 0.29 -0.44 -21.75
CA ARG A 143 -0.04 0.49 -22.84
C ARG A 143 0.06 -0.24 -24.18
N THR A 144 -0.93 -1.07 -24.48
CA THR A 144 -1.04 -1.68 -25.82
C THR A 144 -1.05 -0.58 -26.90
N PRO A 145 -0.61 -0.86 -28.14
CA PRO A 145 -0.57 0.14 -29.20
C PRO A 145 -1.88 0.91 -29.40
N ASP A 146 -3.02 0.21 -29.27
CA ASP A 146 -4.35 0.82 -29.39
C ASP A 146 -4.67 1.75 -28.21
N VAL A 147 -4.31 1.36 -26.99
CA VAL A 147 -4.47 2.22 -25.80
C VAL A 147 -3.58 3.46 -25.91
N LYS A 148 -2.35 3.31 -26.42
CA LYS A 148 -1.45 4.44 -26.66
C LYS A 148 -2.03 5.38 -27.70
N ALA A 149 -2.49 4.86 -28.84
CA ALA A 149 -3.13 5.67 -29.88
C ALA A 149 -4.36 6.42 -29.35
N ALA A 150 -5.25 5.75 -28.62
CA ALA A 150 -6.41 6.37 -28.00
C ALA A 150 -6.03 7.46 -26.97
N CYS A 151 -5.00 7.21 -26.15
CA CYS A 151 -4.48 8.21 -25.22
C CYS A 151 -3.90 9.43 -25.95
N ASP A 152 -3.14 9.20 -27.03
CA ASP A 152 -2.50 10.27 -27.80
C ASP A 152 -3.54 11.14 -28.52
N GLU A 153 -4.59 10.52 -29.08
CA GLU A 153 -5.72 11.23 -29.68
C GLU A 153 -6.50 12.05 -28.64
N LEU A 154 -6.82 11.45 -27.49
CA LEU A 154 -7.50 12.14 -26.39
C LEU A 154 -6.65 13.30 -25.83
N ALA A 155 -5.35 13.10 -25.68
CA ALA A 155 -4.43 14.12 -25.20
C ALA A 155 -4.36 15.29 -26.18
N LYS A 156 -4.23 15.02 -27.49
CA LYS A 156 -4.27 16.05 -28.54
C LYS A 156 -5.59 16.81 -28.55
N ALA A 157 -6.73 16.09 -28.48
CA ALA A 157 -8.06 16.68 -28.40
C ALA A 157 -8.24 17.56 -27.15
N ALA A 158 -7.61 17.18 -26.03
CA ALA A 158 -7.61 17.95 -24.79
C ALA A 158 -6.58 19.09 -24.76
N GLY A 159 -5.73 19.24 -25.78
CA GLY A 159 -4.62 20.21 -25.80
C GLY A 159 -3.55 19.93 -24.74
N GLN A 160 -3.31 18.66 -24.43
CA GLN A 160 -2.37 18.21 -23.40
C GLN A 160 -1.24 17.37 -24.01
N ASP A 161 -0.13 17.30 -23.28
CA ASP A 161 1.03 16.46 -23.62
C ASP A 161 0.68 14.96 -23.47
N PRO A 162 0.75 14.15 -24.55
CA PRO A 162 0.41 12.72 -24.50
C PRO A 162 1.20 11.90 -23.47
N GLU A 163 2.44 12.28 -23.19
CA GLU A 163 3.29 11.57 -22.22
C GLU A 163 2.85 11.82 -20.78
N LYS A 164 2.27 12.99 -20.52
CA LYS A 164 1.82 13.45 -19.18
C LYS A 164 0.30 13.50 -19.06
N PHE A 165 -0.41 12.91 -20.02
CA PHE A 165 -1.86 12.95 -20.03
C PHE A 165 -2.46 12.01 -18.98
N LEU A 166 -1.95 10.79 -18.86
CA LEU A 166 -2.59 9.70 -18.11
C LEU A 166 -2.14 9.63 -16.64
N ASP A 167 -3.07 9.77 -15.70
CA ASP A 167 -2.85 9.60 -14.26
C ASP A 167 -3.01 8.14 -13.84
N TYR A 168 -4.15 7.56 -14.22
CA TYR A 168 -4.59 6.25 -13.77
C TYR A 168 -5.25 5.50 -14.92
N MET A 169 -5.09 4.18 -14.94
CA MET A 169 -5.73 3.31 -15.93
C MET A 169 -6.32 2.09 -15.23
N VAL A 170 -7.56 1.75 -15.55
CA VAL A 170 -8.18 0.48 -15.17
C VAL A 170 -8.39 -0.35 -16.41
N VAL A 171 -7.87 -1.57 -16.38
CA VAL A 171 -8.11 -2.60 -17.41
C VAL A 171 -9.10 -3.60 -16.82
N ALA A 172 -10.31 -3.59 -17.32
CA ALA A 172 -11.36 -4.53 -16.94
C ALA A 172 -11.57 -5.55 -18.06
N ARG A 173 -11.77 -6.81 -17.69
CA ARG A 173 -11.99 -7.93 -18.61
C ARG A 173 -13.23 -8.69 -18.20
N ASN A 174 -13.98 -9.12 -19.20
CA ASN A 174 -15.01 -10.14 -19.05
C ASN A 174 -14.42 -11.50 -19.45
N ARG A 175 -14.17 -12.36 -18.47
CA ARG A 175 -13.81 -13.76 -18.67
C ARG A 175 -15.08 -14.61 -18.59
N ALA A 176 -15.50 -15.19 -19.71
CA ALA A 176 -16.42 -16.31 -19.72
C ALA A 176 -15.64 -17.63 -19.59
N ASP A 177 -16.31 -18.73 -19.29
CA ASP A 177 -15.68 -20.06 -19.21
C ASP A 177 -14.98 -20.48 -20.52
N SER A 178 -15.38 -19.89 -21.64
CA SER A 178 -14.78 -20.10 -22.97
C SER A 178 -13.64 -19.14 -23.34
N GLY A 179 -13.26 -18.18 -22.48
CA GLY A 179 -12.16 -17.24 -22.73
C GLY A 179 -12.49 -15.77 -22.44
N VAL A 180 -11.64 -14.86 -22.93
CA VAL A 180 -11.83 -13.41 -22.75
C VAL A 180 -12.76 -12.88 -23.83
N VAL A 181 -13.96 -12.44 -23.45
CA VAL A 181 -15.01 -11.98 -24.37
C VAL A 181 -14.90 -10.47 -24.66
N GLY A 182 -14.26 -9.70 -23.77
CA GLY A 182 -14.05 -8.27 -23.98
C GLY A 182 -13.09 -7.65 -22.97
N THR A 183 -12.44 -6.56 -23.38
CA THR A 183 -11.60 -5.72 -22.52
C THR A 183 -12.10 -4.28 -22.57
N THR A 184 -12.38 -3.71 -21.40
CA THR A 184 -12.74 -2.30 -21.22
C THR A 184 -11.55 -1.56 -20.59
N TYR A 185 -11.20 -0.41 -21.14
CA TYR A 185 -10.18 0.48 -20.58
C TYR A 185 -10.85 1.72 -20.03
N VAL A 186 -10.61 2.03 -18.76
CA VAL A 186 -11.01 3.29 -18.13
C VAL A 186 -9.76 4.11 -17.86
N LEU A 187 -9.68 5.31 -18.42
CA LEU A 187 -8.52 6.18 -18.36
C LEU A 187 -8.85 7.43 -17.56
N ARG A 188 -7.95 7.84 -16.65
CA ARG A 188 -8.02 9.11 -15.93
C ARG A 188 -6.92 10.03 -16.43
N SER A 189 -7.24 11.26 -16.78
CA SER A 189 -6.20 12.27 -17.05
C SER A 189 -5.61 12.87 -15.76
N ILE A 190 -4.39 13.39 -15.84
CA ILE A 190 -3.74 14.14 -14.75
C ILE A 190 -4.41 15.52 -14.59
N LYS A 191 -4.69 16.19 -15.71
CA LYS A 191 -5.35 17.49 -15.74
C LYS A 191 -6.79 17.34 -16.22
N SER A 192 -7.70 18.10 -15.61
CA SER A 192 -9.07 18.21 -16.11
C SER A 192 -9.07 18.83 -17.52
N PHE A 193 -10.06 18.42 -18.32
CA PHE A 193 -10.29 18.97 -19.65
C PHE A 193 -11.80 19.15 -19.85
N SER A 194 -12.18 20.01 -20.79
CA SER A 194 -13.59 20.21 -21.14
C SER A 194 -14.09 19.03 -21.98
N PRO A 195 -15.14 18.30 -21.54
CA PRO A 195 -15.71 17.21 -22.33
C PRO A 195 -16.20 17.67 -23.70
N GLN A 196 -16.74 18.90 -23.78
CA GLN A 196 -17.25 19.50 -25.01
C GLN A 196 -16.12 19.81 -26.02
N ALA A 197 -14.96 20.27 -25.53
CA ALA A 197 -13.81 20.52 -26.39
C ALA A 197 -13.28 19.21 -26.98
N VAL A 198 -13.18 18.15 -26.15
CA VAL A 198 -12.75 16.83 -26.60
C VAL A 198 -13.77 16.20 -27.55
N GLY A 199 -15.06 16.26 -27.24
CA GLY A 199 -16.12 15.74 -28.11
C GLY A 199 -16.14 16.38 -29.50
N LYS A 200 -15.88 17.70 -29.58
CA LYS A 200 -15.76 18.41 -30.87
C LYS A 200 -14.49 18.07 -31.65
N ALA A 201 -13.40 17.77 -30.95
CA ALA A 201 -12.10 17.48 -31.56
C ALA A 201 -11.98 16.01 -32.02
N LEU A 202 -12.77 15.10 -31.45
CA LEU A 202 -12.78 13.68 -31.82
C LEU A 202 -13.69 13.43 -33.04
N PRO A 203 -13.14 12.98 -34.18
CA PRO A 203 -13.94 12.74 -35.38
C PRO A 203 -14.93 11.59 -35.18
N GLY A 204 -16.20 11.85 -35.45
CA GLY A 204 -17.27 10.85 -35.35
C GLY A 204 -17.79 10.59 -33.93
N ALA A 205 -17.31 11.32 -32.91
CA ALA A 205 -17.88 11.21 -31.57
C ALA A 205 -19.34 11.68 -31.54
N SER A 206 -20.22 10.85 -31.00
CA SER A 206 -21.63 11.16 -30.78
C SER A 206 -21.90 11.33 -29.29
N GLU A 207 -22.62 12.39 -28.92
CA GLU A 207 -23.00 12.63 -27.53
C GLU A 207 -24.11 11.66 -27.13
N THR A 208 -23.96 11.00 -25.99
CA THR A 208 -24.98 10.11 -25.40
C THR A 208 -25.05 10.41 -23.91
N ASN A 209 -26.24 10.66 -23.39
CA ASN A 209 -26.43 10.84 -21.95
C ASN A 209 -26.67 9.48 -21.30
N VAL A 210 -25.80 9.08 -20.37
CA VAL A 210 -25.90 7.85 -19.60
C VAL A 210 -26.01 8.24 -18.12
N ASP A 211 -27.15 7.96 -17.50
CA ASP A 211 -27.42 8.23 -16.08
C ASP A 211 -27.16 9.69 -15.66
N GLY A 212 -27.53 10.65 -16.52
CA GLY A 212 -27.33 12.08 -16.26
C GLY A 212 -25.90 12.56 -16.51
N THR A 213 -25.00 11.68 -16.96
CA THR A 213 -23.63 12.01 -17.34
C THR A 213 -23.50 12.06 -18.87
N THR A 214 -22.98 13.16 -19.40
CA THR A 214 -22.66 13.27 -20.82
C THR A 214 -21.47 12.37 -21.16
N CYS A 215 -21.73 11.33 -21.95
CA CYS A 215 -20.73 10.45 -22.52
C CYS A 215 -20.57 10.74 -24.01
N TYR A 216 -19.38 10.51 -24.56
CA TYR A 216 -19.14 10.57 -25.99
C TYR A 216 -18.83 9.17 -26.49
N ARG A 217 -19.67 8.65 -27.38
CA ARG A 217 -19.47 7.36 -28.02
C ARG A 217 -18.81 7.59 -29.37
N MET A 218 -17.59 7.08 -29.53
CA MET A 218 -16.98 6.99 -30.84
C MET A 218 -17.47 5.71 -31.54
N PRO A 219 -17.78 5.75 -32.84
CA PRO A 219 -17.95 4.52 -33.60
C PRO A 219 -16.66 3.74 -33.44
N GLY A 220 -16.75 2.49 -32.98
CA GLY A 220 -15.57 1.65 -32.83
C GLY A 220 -14.84 1.67 -34.17
N SER A 221 -13.57 2.08 -34.19
CA SER A 221 -12.80 2.06 -35.42
C SER A 221 -12.85 0.62 -35.89
N SER A 222 -13.59 0.35 -36.97
CA SER A 222 -13.51 -0.91 -37.68
C SER A 222 -12.13 -0.94 -38.33
N ARG A 223 -11.08 -1.10 -37.54
CA ARG A 223 -9.85 -1.65 -38.07
C ARG A 223 -10.24 -3.05 -38.48
N ALA A 224 -10.48 -3.18 -39.78
CA ALA A 224 -10.65 -4.44 -40.45
C ALA A 224 -9.57 -5.38 -39.90
N SER A 225 -10.04 -6.42 -39.21
CA SER A 225 -9.26 -7.58 -38.82
C SER A 225 -8.55 -8.18 -40.02
#